data_AF-A0A6I3J214-F1
#
_entry.id   AF-A0A6I3J214-F1
#
_cell.length_a   1.000
_cell.length_b   1.000
_cell.length_c   1.000
_cell.angle_alpha   90.00
_cell.angle_beta   90.00
_cell.angle_gamma   90.00
#
_symmetry.space_group_name_H-M   'P 1'
#
loop_
_entity.id
_entity.type
_entity.pdbx_description
1 polymer ?
#
loop_
_entity_poly.entity_id
_entity_poly.type
_entity_poly.pdbx_seq_one_letter_code
_entity_poly.pdbx_strand_id
1 'polypeptide(L)'
;MKFYVTENKRLIVEMHSYDKFDTQATGFVPIPKTKILISEKRFLEELTVNIREAIASVLKEYQSGVAELPLKPVFDEKRKQIQHSYDTEEAVADIIRNWDCATLSEEDWI
;
A
#
# COMPACT_ATOMS: atom_id res chain seq x y z
N MET A 1 -5.43 -6.19 -7.69
CA MET A 1 -6.75 -5.62 -8.05
C MET A 1 -7.71 -6.79 -8.23
N LYS A 2 -8.88 -6.77 -7.58
CA LYS A 2 -9.88 -7.82 -7.69
C LYS A 2 -11.17 -7.23 -8.25
N PHE A 3 -11.85 -7.99 -9.10
CA PHE A 3 -13.08 -7.54 -9.75
C PHE A 3 -14.25 -8.42 -9.33
N TYR A 4 -15.35 -7.78 -8.99
CA TYR A 4 -16.55 -8.43 -8.52
C TYR A 4 -17.76 -7.97 -9.32
N VAL A 5 -18.75 -8.86 -9.44
CA VAL A 5 -20.10 -8.50 -9.90
C VAL A 5 -21.09 -8.71 -8.76
N THR A 6 -21.97 -7.75 -8.57
CA THR A 6 -23.11 -7.83 -7.65
C THR A 6 -24.30 -8.52 -8.29
N GLU A 7 -25.31 -8.88 -7.49
CA GLU A 7 -26.57 -9.48 -7.97
C GLU A 7 -27.29 -8.63 -9.02
N ASN A 8 -27.18 -7.29 -8.93
CA ASN A 8 -27.74 -6.36 -9.91
C ASN A 8 -26.78 -6.00 -11.06
N LYS A 9 -25.77 -6.84 -11.33
CA LYS A 9 -24.81 -6.71 -12.44
C LYS A 9 -23.93 -5.45 -12.38
N ARG A 10 -23.65 -4.92 -11.19
CA ARG A 10 -22.69 -3.81 -11.02
C ARG A 10 -21.28 -4.37 -10.91
N LEU A 11 -20.34 -3.73 -11.59
CA LEU A 11 -18.92 -4.04 -11.50
C LEU A 11 -18.32 -3.28 -10.33
N ILE A 12 -17.61 -4.00 -9.47
CA ILE A 12 -16.87 -3.44 -8.34
C ILE A 12 -15.41 -3.82 -8.50
N VAL A 13 -14.54 -2.84 -8.33
CA VAL A 13 -13.09 -3.05 -8.28
C VAL A 13 -12.59 -2.79 -6.87
N GLU A 14 -11.80 -3.73 -6.35
CA GLU A 14 -11.15 -3.66 -5.05
C GLU A 14 -9.63 -3.56 -5.27
N MET A 15 -9.06 -2.45 -4.80
CA MET A 15 -7.61 -2.24 -4.78
C MET A 15 -6.97 -2.98 -3.58
N HIS A 16 -5.64 -3.03 -3.51
CA HIS A 16 -4.95 -3.72 -2.41
C HIS A 16 -5.09 -2.99 -1.05
N SER A 17 -5.39 -1.69 -1.09
CA SER A 17 -5.89 -0.88 0.03
C SER A 17 -7.42 -0.94 0.04
N TYR A 18 -8.06 -0.68 1.18
CA TYR A 18 -9.52 -0.72 1.42
C TYR A 18 -10.43 0.08 0.44
N ASP A 19 -9.83 0.69 -0.59
CA ASP A 19 -10.47 1.43 -1.65
C ASP A 19 -11.27 0.49 -2.56
N LYS A 20 -12.57 0.78 -2.64
CA LYS A 20 -13.53 0.09 -3.50
C LYS A 20 -14.16 1.14 -4.41
N PHE A 21 -14.20 0.84 -5.70
CA PHE A 21 -14.86 1.68 -6.68
C PHE A 21 -15.97 0.90 -7.36
N ASP A 22 -17.08 1.59 -7.65
CA ASP A 22 -18.29 1.03 -8.24
C ASP A 22 -18.80 2.00 -9.29
N THR A 23 -19.37 1.46 -10.36
CA THR A 23 -19.90 2.24 -11.49
C THR A 23 -21.00 3.23 -11.11
N GLN A 24 -21.60 3.11 -9.92
CA GLN A 24 -22.65 4.01 -9.43
C GLN A 24 -22.23 4.92 -8.27
N ALA A 25 -21.00 4.82 -7.77
CA ALA A 25 -20.56 5.59 -6.59
C ALA A 25 -19.46 6.58 -6.96
N THR A 26 -19.66 7.85 -6.60
CA THR A 26 -18.69 8.94 -6.81
C THR A 26 -17.68 9.08 -5.66
N GLY A 27 -17.73 8.23 -4.64
CA GLY A 27 -16.82 8.29 -3.49
C GLY A 27 -16.79 7.01 -2.65
N PHE A 28 -17.87 6.73 -1.90
CA PHE A 28 -17.95 5.55 -1.02
C PHE A 28 -18.90 4.49 -1.58
N VAL A 29 -18.41 3.26 -1.73
CA VAL A 29 -19.22 2.12 -2.18
C VAL A 29 -19.79 1.39 -0.97
N PRO A 30 -21.12 1.46 -0.71
CA PRO A 30 -21.72 0.60 0.32
C PRO A 30 -21.46 -0.87 -0.04
N ILE A 31 -20.96 -1.64 0.93
CA ILE A 31 -20.57 -3.03 0.71
C ILE A 31 -21.82 -3.84 0.31
N PRO A 32 -21.88 -4.40 -0.90
CA PRO A 32 -22.99 -5.26 -1.30
C PRO A 32 -23.03 -6.50 -0.41
N LYS A 33 -24.23 -6.94 -0.02
CA LYS A 33 -24.41 -8.15 0.79
C LYS A 33 -23.88 -9.40 0.10
N THR A 34 -23.96 -9.44 -1.24
CA THR A 34 -23.48 -10.54 -2.07
C THR A 34 -22.60 -10.00 -3.19
N LYS A 35 -21.41 -10.57 -3.37
CA LYS A 35 -20.51 -10.27 -4.48
C LYS A 35 -19.88 -11.55 -5.02
N ILE A 36 -19.79 -11.67 -6.34
CA ILE A 36 -19.18 -12.82 -7.03
C ILE A 36 -17.84 -12.36 -7.59
N LEU A 37 -16.76 -13.05 -7.25
CA LEU A 37 -15.44 -12.80 -7.82
C LEU A 37 -15.44 -13.23 -9.29
N ILE A 38 -15.02 -12.35 -10.19
CA ILE A 38 -14.80 -12.68 -11.59
C ILE A 38 -13.50 -13.47 -11.69
N SER A 39 -13.54 -14.65 -12.31
CA SER A 39 -12.38 -15.53 -12.52
C SER A 39 -11.96 -15.67 -13.99
N GLU A 40 -12.69 -15.03 -14.91
CA GLU A 40 -12.44 -15.13 -16.34
C GLU A 40 -11.20 -14.33 -16.74
N LYS A 41 -10.12 -15.05 -17.03
CA LYS A 41 -8.77 -14.48 -17.10
C LYS A 41 -8.62 -13.38 -18.17
N ARG A 42 -9.20 -13.56 -19.36
CA ARG A 42 -9.00 -12.63 -20.47
C ARG A 42 -9.70 -11.31 -20.20
N PHE A 43 -10.96 -11.35 -19.76
CA PHE A 43 -11.67 -10.15 -19.32
C PHE A 43 -10.92 -9.40 -18.21
N LEU A 44 -10.38 -10.13 -17.22
CA LEU A 44 -9.61 -9.53 -16.14
C LEU A 44 -8.34 -8.82 -16.64
N GLU A 45 -7.63 -9.41 -17.60
CA GLU A 45 -6.44 -8.82 -18.21
C GLU A 45 -6.76 -7.54 -18.98
N GLU A 46 -7.75 -7.60 -19.89
CA GLU A 46 -8.20 -6.45 -20.69
C GLU A 46 -8.68 -5.30 -19.79
N LEU A 47 -9.50 -5.60 -18.78
CA LEU A 47 -9.99 -4.60 -17.83
C LEU A 47 -8.87 -3.99 -16.97
N THR A 48 -7.89 -4.82 -16.55
CA THR A 48 -6.75 -4.33 -15.77
C THR A 48 -5.89 -3.37 -16.57
N VAL A 49 -5.66 -3.64 -17.86
CA VAL A 49 -4.92 -2.73 -18.76
C VAL A 49 -5.65 -1.39 -18.85
N ASN A 50 -6.94 -1.39 -19.16
CA ASN A 50 -7.73 -0.16 -19.29
C ASN A 50 -7.70 0.70 -18.02
N ILE A 51 -7.81 0.08 -16.85
CA ILE A 51 -7.75 0.81 -15.57
C ILE A 51 -6.35 1.38 -15.31
N ARG A 52 -5.29 0.62 -15.61
CA ARG A 52 -3.92 1.13 -15.45
C ARG A 52 -3.65 2.32 -16.36
N GLU A 53 -4.15 2.30 -17.60
CA GLU A 53 -4.03 3.42 -18.53
C GLU A 53 -4.79 4.65 -18.01
N ALA A 54 -6.00 4.47 -17.49
CA ALA A 54 -6.77 5.56 -16.88
C ALA A 54 -6.05 6.17 -15.66
N ILE A 55 -5.50 5.32 -14.78
CA ILE A 55 -4.69 5.78 -13.63
C ILE A 55 -3.47 6.55 -14.12
N ALA A 56 -2.74 6.02 -15.10
CA ALA A 56 -1.56 6.68 -15.65
C ALA A 56 -1.89 8.05 -16.28
N SER A 57 -3.06 8.17 -16.93
CA SER A 57 -3.55 9.44 -17.47
C SER A 57 -3.78 10.47 -16.38
N VAL A 58 -4.46 10.10 -15.29
CA VAL A 58 -4.70 11.00 -14.15
C VAL A 58 -3.37 11.40 -13.50
N LEU A 59 -2.45 10.46 -13.28
CA LEU A 59 -1.13 10.79 -12.72
C LEU A 59 -0.38 11.77 -13.60
N LYS A 60 -0.40 11.57 -14.92
CA LYS A 60 0.25 12.48 -15.88
C LYS A 60 -0.33 13.90 -15.83
N GLU A 61 -1.65 14.04 -15.69
CA GLU A 61 -2.33 15.33 -15.60
C GLU A 61 -1.86 16.14 -14.38
N TYR A 62 -1.72 15.49 -13.22
CA TYR A 62 -1.38 16.16 -11.97
C TYR A 62 0.13 16.20 -11.67
N GLN A 63 0.96 15.51 -12.46
CA GLN A 63 2.40 15.39 -12.23
C GLN A 63 3.12 16.75 -12.20
N SER A 64 2.72 17.69 -13.06
CA SER A 64 3.30 19.03 -13.13
C SER A 64 3.03 19.83 -11.85
N GLY A 65 1.79 19.80 -11.35
CA GLY A 65 1.41 20.50 -10.12
C GLY A 65 2.15 19.96 -8.88
N VAL A 66 2.47 18.67 -8.85
CA VAL A 66 3.27 18.07 -7.76
C VAL A 66 4.74 18.52 -7.82
N ALA A 67 5.30 18.72 -9.02
CA ALA A 67 6.69 19.13 -9.19
C ALA A 67 6.97 20.55 -8.63
N GLU A 68 5.94 21.39 -8.56
CA GLU A 68 6.01 22.75 -8.05
C GLU A 68 5.83 22.83 -6.51
N LEU A 69 5.48 21.71 -5.85
CA LEU A 69 5.30 21.68 -4.41
C LEU A 69 6.66 21.77 -3.68
N PRO A 70 6.75 22.53 -2.58
CA PRO A 70 7.97 22.63 -1.77
C PRO A 70 8.16 21.38 -0.90
N LEU A 71 8.41 20.22 -1.54
CA LEU A 71 8.50 18.92 -0.87
C LEU A 71 9.86 18.65 -0.22
N LYS A 72 10.88 19.47 -0.50
CA LYS A 72 12.24 19.30 0.03
C LYS A 72 12.29 19.17 1.56
N PRO A 73 11.63 20.02 2.36
CA PRO A 73 11.61 19.88 3.82
C PRO A 73 10.97 18.56 4.27
N VAL A 74 9.90 18.12 3.61
CA VAL A 74 9.20 16.87 3.91
C VAL A 74 10.08 15.67 3.62
N PHE A 75 10.79 15.67 2.48
CA PHE A 75 11.74 14.62 2.15
C PHE A 75 12.95 14.59 3.08
N ASP A 76 13.46 15.75 3.47
CA ASP A 76 14.59 15.84 4.40
C ASP A 76 14.20 15.33 5.80
N GLU A 77 12.99 15.63 6.27
CA GLU A 77 12.44 15.08 7.52
C GLU A 77 12.25 13.56 7.44
N LYS A 78 11.71 13.06 6.33
CA LYS A 78 11.54 11.61 6.12
C LYS A 78 12.88 10.88 6.03
N ARG A 79 13.89 11.44 5.36
CA ARG A 79 15.25 10.88 5.36
C ARG A 79 15.84 10.81 6.76
N LYS A 80 15.66 11.86 7.59
CA LYS A 80 16.08 11.82 9.00
C LYS A 80 15.37 10.72 9.80
N GLN A 81 14.06 10.55 9.62
CA GLN A 81 13.30 9.48 10.28
C GLN A 81 13.80 8.08 9.89
N ILE A 82 14.05 7.86 8.59
CA ILE A 82 14.59 6.58 8.09
C ILE A 82 16.00 6.36 8.64
N GLN A 83 16.85 7.39 8.63
CA GLN A 83 18.21 7.29 9.14
C GLN A 83 18.20 7.00 10.65
N HIS A 84 17.38 7.70 11.45
CA HIS A 84 17.22 7.36 12.86
C HIS A 84 16.69 5.95 13.08
N SER A 85 15.78 5.44 12.24
CA SER A 85 15.31 4.05 12.33
C SER A 85 16.44 3.06 12.06
N TYR A 86 17.24 3.30 11.02
CA TYR A 86 18.37 2.46 10.65
C TYR A 86 19.49 2.52 11.72
N ASP A 87 19.84 3.72 12.18
CA ASP A 87 20.80 3.93 13.26
C ASP A 87 20.33 3.24 14.56
N THR A 88 19.01 3.21 14.81
CA THR A 88 18.42 2.49 15.96
C THR A 88 18.47 0.98 15.75
N GLU A 89 18.15 0.46 14.57
CA GLU A 89 18.26 -0.97 14.26
C GLU A 89 19.71 -1.46 14.33
N GLU A 90 20.66 -0.67 13.82
CA GLU A 90 22.09 -0.94 13.86
C GLU A 90 22.62 -0.85 15.30
N ALA A 91 22.23 0.17 16.08
CA ALA A 91 22.57 0.26 17.50
C ALA A 91 21.99 -0.90 18.33
N VAL A 92 20.75 -1.34 18.04
CA VAL A 92 20.15 -2.52 18.69
C VAL A 92 20.88 -3.80 18.27
N ALA A 93 21.22 -3.95 16.99
CA ALA A 93 21.99 -5.10 16.50
C ALA A 93 23.39 -5.14 17.11
N ASP A 94 24.03 -3.99 17.30
CA ASP A 94 25.34 -3.88 17.94
C ASP A 94 25.25 -4.13 19.45
N ILE A 95 24.18 -3.68 20.13
CA ILE A 95 23.92 -4.07 21.52
C ILE A 95 23.71 -5.58 21.61
N ILE A 96 22.94 -6.22 20.72
CA ILE A 96 22.72 -7.67 20.72
C ILE A 96 24.02 -8.44 20.40
N ARG A 97 24.88 -7.91 19.53
CA ARG A 97 26.18 -8.52 19.20
C ARG A 97 27.24 -8.33 20.29
N ASN A 98 27.20 -7.20 20.99
CA ASN A 98 28.12 -6.87 22.09
C ASN A 98 27.60 -7.35 23.46
N TRP A 99 26.30 -7.61 23.60
CA TRP A 99 25.78 -8.46 24.66
C TRP A 99 26.14 -9.89 24.32
N ASP A 100 27.31 -10.27 24.80
CA ASP A 100 27.75 -11.65 24.77
C ASP A 100 26.81 -12.49 25.66
N CYS A 101 25.76 -13.06 25.05
CA CYS A 101 24.87 -14.02 25.69
C CYS A 101 25.62 -15.25 26.26
N ALA A 102 26.92 -15.40 25.99
CA ALA A 102 27.78 -16.40 26.59
C ALA A 102 28.23 -16.06 28.03
N THR A 103 27.92 -14.87 28.55
CA THR A 103 28.27 -14.46 29.94
C THR A 103 27.10 -14.49 30.93
N LEU A 104 25.89 -14.80 30.47
CA LEU A 104 24.75 -15.01 31.37
C LEU A 104 24.81 -16.42 31.95
N SER A 105 25.00 -16.54 33.26
CA SER A 105 24.78 -17.80 33.98
C SER A 105 23.28 -18.14 34.03
N GLU A 106 22.94 -19.43 34.17
CA GLU A 106 21.54 -19.92 34.19
C GLU A 106 20.64 -19.25 35.24
N GLU A 107 21.20 -18.55 36.24
CA GLU A 107 20.45 -17.79 37.26
C GLU A 107 19.82 -16.49 36.72
N ASP A 108 20.34 -15.92 35.64
CA ASP A 108 19.85 -14.65 35.06
C ASP A 108 18.75 -14.82 34.00
N TRP A 109 18.35 -16.07 33.71
CA TRP A 109 17.31 -16.42 32.73
C TRP A 109 15.94 -16.79 33.35
N ILE A 110 15.79 -16.67 34.68
CA ILE A 110 14.56 -16.97 35.43
C ILE A 110 13.80 -15.68 35.77
#